data_AF-A0A955TWJ8-F1
#
_entry.id   AF-A0A955TWJ8-F1
#
_cell.length_a   1.000
_cell.length_b   1.000
_cell.length_c   1.000
_cell.angle_alpha   90.00
_cell.angle_beta   90.00
_cell.angle_gamma   90.00
#
_symmetry.space_group_name_H-M   'P 1'
#
loop_
_entity.id
_entity.type
_entity.pdbx_description
1 polymer ?
#
loop_
_entity_poly.entity_id
_entity_poly.type
_entity_poly.pdbx_seq_one_letter_code
_entity_poly.pdbx_strand_id
1 'polypeptide(L)' 'MKRRLPKTCERCHRTFVCGLFGCWCRELPITDQQYVEITERYHDCLCPSCLAEWSGKPLNADLLKLSSPASES' A
#
# COMPACT_ATOMS: atom_id res chain seq x y z
N MET A 1 -14.82 -17.70 16.23
CA MET A 1 -14.64 -18.06 14.81
C MET A 1 -14.33 -16.80 13.99
N LYS A 2 -13.09 -16.63 13.50
CA LYS A 2 -12.70 -15.47 12.68
C LYS A 2 -13.00 -15.78 11.21
N ARG A 3 -14.14 -15.32 10.69
CA ARG A 3 -14.50 -15.51 9.28
C ARG A 3 -13.63 -14.58 8.42
N ARG A 4 -12.78 -15.19 7.60
CA ARG A 4 -12.09 -14.53 6.50
C ARG A 4 -13.11 -14.32 5.38
N LEU A 5 -13.40 -13.07 5.00
CA LEU A 5 -14.30 -12.79 3.89
C LEU A 5 -13.50 -12.60 2.60
N PRO A 6 -13.80 -13.36 1.54
CA PRO A 6 -13.29 -13.06 0.22
C PRO A 6 -13.89 -11.71 -0.24
N LYS A 7 -13.02 -10.81 -0.69
CA LYS A 7 -13.35 -9.52 -1.29
C LYS A 7 -12.73 -9.46 -2.69
N THR A 8 -13.34 -8.69 -3.58
CA THR A 8 -12.82 -8.51 -4.94
C THR A 8 -12.08 -7.19 -5.02
N CYS A 9 -10.86 -7.21 -5.53
CA CYS A 9 -10.06 -5.99 -5.71
C CYS A 9 -10.67 -5.12 -6.82
N GLU A 10 -10.94 -3.85 -6.54
CA GLU A 10 -11.45 -2.92 -7.56
C GLU A 10 -10.44 -2.66 -8.70
N ARG A 11 -9.14 -2.72 -8.40
CA ARG A 11 -8.07 -2.47 -9.39
C ARG A 11 -7.83 -3.66 -10.33
N CYS A 12 -7.69 -4.87 -9.77
CA CYS A 12 -7.29 -6.05 -10.55
C CYS A 12 -8.37 -7.12 -10.68
N HIS A 13 -9.55 -6.89 -10.10
CA HIS A 13 -10.71 -7.81 -10.08
C HIS A 13 -10.41 -9.20 -9.52
N ARG A 14 -9.31 -9.36 -8.79
CA ARG A 14 -8.95 -10.63 -8.15
C ARG A 14 -9.64 -10.76 -6.80
N THR A 15 -10.15 -11.95 -6.52
CA THR A 15 -10.63 -12.30 -5.19
C THR A 15 -9.45 -12.47 -4.24
N PHE A 16 -9.46 -11.73 -3.14
CA PHE A 16 -8.47 -11.81 -2.09
C PHE A 16 -9.16 -11.90 -0.74
N VAL A 17 -8.44 -12.36 0.27
CA VAL A 17 -8.98 -12.42 1.63
C VAL A 17 -8.71 -11.09 2.32
N CYS A 18 -9.77 -10.36 2.65
CA CYS A 18 -9.67 -9.18 3.51
C CYS A 18 -9.78 -9.63 4.98
N GLY A 19 -8.78 -9.28 5.79
CA GLY A 19 -8.76 -9.62 7.21
C GLY A 19 -9.67 -8.69 8.00
N LEU A 20 -10.73 -9.22 8.63
CA LEU A 20 -11.67 -8.40 9.41
C LEU A 20 -11.01 -7.65 10.58
N PHE A 21 -9.85 -8.13 11.07
CA PHE A 21 -9.06 -7.51 12.14
C PHE A 21 -7.86 -6.69 11.63
N GLY A 22 -7.67 -6.60 10.31
CA GLY A 22 -6.54 -5.92 9.70
C GLY A 22 -6.72 -5.84 8.18
N CYS A 23 -7.05 -4.66 7.69
CA CYS A 23 -6.97 -4.39 6.25
C CYS A 23 -5.49 -4.39 5.86
N TRP A 24 -5.18 -4.92 4.67
CA TRP A 24 -3.83 -4.84 4.11
C TRP A 24 -3.33 -3.39 4.03
N CYS A 25 -4.23 -2.40 3.93
CA CYS A 25 -3.89 -0.98 4.02
C CYS A 25 -3.23 -0.57 5.35
N ARG A 26 -3.44 -1.32 6.45
CA ARG A 26 -2.80 -1.05 7.75
C ARG A 26 -1.64 -1.99 8.07
N GLU A 27 -1.54 -3.11 7.36
CA GLU A 27 -0.48 -4.10 7.55
C GLU A 27 0.71 -3.86 6.60
N LEU A 28 0.46 -3.26 5.44
CA LEU A 28 1.51 -2.85 4.51
C LEU A 28 2.07 -1.47 4.90
N PRO A 29 3.37 -1.22 4.63
CA PRO A 29 3.99 0.07 4.86
C PRO A 29 3.58 1.06 3.76
N ILE A 30 2.29 1.38 3.70
CA ILE A 30 1.78 2.49 2.90
C ILE A 30 1.81 3.76 3.76
N THR A 31 2.24 4.87 3.17
CA THR A 31 2.21 6.17 3.85
C THR A 31 0.80 6.73 3.86
N ASP A 32 0.54 7.70 4.74
CA ASP A 32 -0.77 8.36 4.82
C ASP A 32 -1.12 9.06 3.48
N GLN A 33 -0.13 9.64 2.80
CA GLN A 33 -0.26 10.20 1.46
C GLN A 33 -0.70 9.15 0.43
N GLN A 34 -0.09 7.97 0.44
CA GLN A 34 -0.48 6.87 -0.44
C GLN A 34 -1.89 6.37 -0.10
N TYR A 35 -2.25 6.33 1.19
CA TYR A 35 -3.59 5.95 1.62
C TYR A 35 -4.64 6.93 1.10
N VAL A 36 -4.40 8.24 1.23
CA VAL A 36 -5.29 9.28 0.68
C VAL A 36 -5.47 9.07 -0.82
N GLU A 37 -4.39 8.94 -1.60
CA GLU A 37 -4.49 8.72 -3.05
C GLU A 37 -5.26 7.42 -3.38
N ILE A 38 -5.05 6.35 -2.62
CA ILE A 38 -5.81 5.10 -2.77
C ILE A 38 -7.30 5.35 -2.51
N THR A 39 -7.67 6.04 -1.44
CA THR A 39 -9.08 6.32 -1.10
C THR A 39 -9.76 7.33 -2.02
N GLU A 40 -8.99 8.20 -2.67
CA GLU A 40 -9.50 9.11 -3.70
C GLU A 40 -9.72 8.40 -5.04
N ARG A 41 -8.88 7.41 -5.36
CA ARG A 41 -8.92 6.70 -6.65
C ARG A 41 -9.75 5.41 -6.61
N TYR A 42 -9.85 4.77 -5.45
CA TYR A 42 -10.56 3.53 -5.24
C TYR A 42 -11.48 3.65 -4.04
N HIS A 43 -12.75 3.31 -4.24
CA HIS A 43 -13.76 3.36 -3.18
C HIS A 43 -13.96 1.99 -2.51
N ASP A 44 -13.44 0.91 -3.09
CA ASP A 44 -13.49 -0.44 -2.52
C ASP A 44 -12.10 -0.96 -2.08
N CYS A 45 -12.04 -2.20 -1.59
CA CYS A 45 -10.84 -2.77 -1.00
C CYS A 45 -9.83 -3.19 -2.07
N LEU A 46 -8.55 -2.82 -1.90
CA LEU A 46 -7.46 -3.30 -2.74
C LEU A 46 -6.77 -4.54 -2.15
N CYS A 47 -6.33 -5.44 -3.03
CA CYS A 47 -5.57 -6.62 -2.63
C CYS A 47 -4.13 -6.24 -2.24
N PRO A 48 -3.44 -7.08 -1.44
CA PRO A 48 -2.08 -6.78 -0.99
C PRO A 48 -1.08 -6.63 -2.13
N SER A 49 -1.29 -7.33 -3.26
CA SER A 49 -0.44 -7.17 -4.44
C SER A 49 -0.56 -5.77 -5.04
N CYS A 50 -1.77 -5.26 -5.20
CA CYS A 50 -1.99 -3.92 -5.70
C CYS A 50 -1.45 -2.87 -4.72
N LEU A 51 -1.69 -3.04 -3.42
CA LEU A 51 -1.17 -2.16 -2.38
C LEU A 51 0.36 -2.19 -2.27
N ALA A 52 1.02 -3.32 -2.57
CA ALA A 52 2.47 -3.41 -2.60
C ALA A 52 3.08 -2.60 -3.76
N GLU A 53 2.40 -2.52 -4.90
CA GLU A 53 2.80 -1.61 -5.98
C GLU A 53 2.71 -0.15 -5.55
N TRP A 54 1.68 0.20 -4.77
CA TRP A 54 1.50 1.54 -4.19
C TRP A 54 2.54 1.88 -3.13
N SER A 55 2.84 0.92 -2.25
CA SER A 55 3.89 1.02 -1.23
C SER A 55 5.28 1.25 -1.84
N GLY A 56 5.40 1.11 -3.18
CA GLY A 56 6.47 1.73 -3.95
C GLY A 56 7.82 1.42 -3.34
N LYS A 57 8.07 0.14 -3.06
CA LYS A 57 9.35 -0.32 -2.59
C LYS A 57 10.24 -0.46 -3.82
N PRO A 58 11.08 0.52 -4.20
CA PRO A 58 12.36 0.07 -4.68
C PRO A 58 13.02 -0.55 -3.44
N LEU A 59 13.69 -1.68 -3.60
CA LEU A 59 14.44 -2.36 -2.53
C LEU A 59 15.61 -1.51 -1.98
N ASN A 60 15.55 -0.18 -2.04
CA ASN A 60 16.66 0.72 -1.74
C ASN A 60 16.24 2.19 -1.51
N ALA A 61 15.33 2.48 -0.58
CA ALA A 61 15.20 3.84 -0.04
C ALA A 61 16.44 4.30 0.78
N ASP A 62 17.48 3.46 0.88
CA ASP A 62 18.81 3.84 1.35
C ASP A 62 19.72 4.39 0.23
N LEU A 63 19.44 4.08 -1.06
CA LEU A 63 20.29 4.53 -2.19
C LEU A 63 19.84 5.85 -2.84
N LEU A 64 18.63 6.35 -2.58
CA LEU A 64 18.22 7.71 -2.98
C LEU A 64 18.52 8.76 -1.90
N LYS A 65 19.53 8.52 -1.05
CA LYS A 65 20.31 9.62 -0.43
C LYS A 65 21.50 10.05 -1.28
N LEU A 66 21.73 9.42 -2.44
CA LEU A 66 22.75 9.86 -3.41
C LEU A 66 22.14 10.73 -4.52
N SER A 67 21.44 11.81 -4.15
CA SER A 67 21.20 12.96 -5.03
C SER A 67 20.72 14.18 -4.24
N SER A 68 21.56 14.76 -3.38
CA SER A 68 22.29 15.97 -3.77
C SER A 68 22.96 16.70 -2.58
N PRO A 69 24.09 17.38 -2.83
CA PRO A 69 25.07 17.83 -1.84
C PRO A 69 25.00 19.35 -1.53
N ALA A 70 25.81 19.76 -0.54
CA ALA A 70 26.34 21.11 -0.25
C ALA A 70 25.61 22.00 0.80
N SER A 71 26.41 22.33 1.83
CA SER A 71 26.53 23.64 2.50
C SER A 71 25.77 23.89 3.83
N GLU A 72 26.51 23.80 4.94
CA GLU A 72 26.37 24.60 6.17
C GLU A 72 27.63 24.35 7.05
N SER A 73 28.38 25.27 7.64
CA SER A 73 28.66 26.72 7.52
C SER A 73 30.01 26.95 8.20
#